data_AF-A0A830BRT7-F1
#
_entry.id   AF-A0A830BRT7-F1
#
_cell.length_a   1.000
_cell.length_b   1.000
_cell.length_c   1.000
_cell.angle_alpha   90.00
_cell.angle_beta   90.00
_cell.angle_gamma   90.00
#
_symmetry.space_group_name_H-M   'P 1'
#
loop_
_entity.id
_entity.type
_entity.pdbx_description
1 polymer ?
#
loop_
_entity_poly.entity_id
_entity_poly.type
_entity_poly.pdbx_seq_one_letter_code
_entity_poly.pdbx_strand_id
1 'polypeptide(L)'
;MCCSNDVYDFDTGADKNKKESVVNLVGNRTAIHIISWLVLALSITGHCWVGVEANSPRAILLLVSAYFCSYIYQCPPYRLSYYGLGEPLCFAGYGPFCTVAFYLLQSTSSELPISSTIVSAAILVGFTSALILFCSHFHQIKDDKAVGKISPLVRLGTENGSKVVKTAVLGLYWLVIGLGLTQTLPYACIVLCTMTLPMGSLVVSFVQKNHKVGRDTISFLLCKSFPKLVSPSYFILLRNVSECLSKYK
;
A
#
# COMPACT_ATOMS: atom_id res chain seq x y z
N MET A 1 -1.46 -0.92 12.02
CA MET A 1 -1.72 -2.12 11.19
C MET A 1 -0.45 -2.71 10.57
N CYS A 2 0.40 -1.95 9.87
CA CYS A 2 1.65 -2.49 9.28
C CYS A 2 2.58 -3.17 10.30
N CYS A 3 2.82 -2.57 11.46
CA CYS A 3 3.65 -3.21 12.50
C CYS A 3 3.03 -4.51 13.03
N SER A 4 1.69 -4.57 13.12
CA SER A 4 1.00 -5.80 13.51
C SER A 4 1.08 -6.86 12.41
N ASN A 5 1.11 -6.44 11.14
CA ASN A 5 1.32 -7.34 10.02
C ASN A 5 2.67 -8.04 10.12
N ASP A 6 3.74 -7.28 10.34
CA ASP A 6 5.09 -7.84 10.50
C ASP A 6 5.18 -8.78 11.72
N VAL A 7 4.42 -8.53 12.79
CA VAL A 7 4.34 -9.48 13.92
C VAL A 7 3.69 -10.81 13.51
N TYR A 8 2.56 -10.78 12.80
CA TYR A 8 1.88 -12.01 12.38
C TYR A 8 2.63 -12.74 11.25
N ASP A 9 3.28 -12.02 10.35
CA ASP A 9 4.15 -12.58 9.31
C ASP A 9 5.47 -13.14 9.90
N PHE A 10 5.95 -12.57 11.00
CA PHE A 10 7.05 -13.17 11.77
C PHE A 10 6.63 -14.52 12.40
N ASP A 11 5.44 -14.57 13.03
CA ASP A 11 4.94 -15.79 13.68
C ASP A 11 4.71 -16.95 12.68
N THR A 12 4.34 -16.65 11.44
CA THR A 12 4.17 -17.64 10.35
C THR A 12 5.48 -18.00 9.64
N GLY A 13 6.54 -17.24 9.90
CA GLY A 13 7.83 -17.39 9.22
C GLY A 13 7.89 -16.77 7.82
N ALA A 14 6.86 -16.04 7.39
CA ALA A 14 6.85 -15.32 6.12
C ALA A 14 7.95 -14.24 6.07
N ASP A 15 8.24 -13.62 7.22
CA ASP A 15 9.21 -12.54 7.35
C ASP A 15 10.66 -13.01 7.65
N LYS A 16 10.96 -14.32 7.63
CA LYS A 16 12.30 -14.85 7.99
C LYS A 16 13.45 -14.19 7.23
N ASN A 17 13.27 -13.94 5.94
CA ASN A 17 14.30 -13.36 5.06
C ASN A 17 14.09 -11.85 4.79
N LYS A 18 13.07 -11.24 5.39
CA LYS A 18 12.62 -9.88 5.10
C LYS A 18 13.32 -8.88 6.02
N LYS A 19 14.43 -8.31 5.56
CA LYS A 19 15.29 -7.40 6.36
C LYS A 19 14.57 -6.11 6.76
N GLU A 20 13.61 -5.69 5.94
CA GLU A 20 12.77 -4.50 6.16
C GLU A 20 11.62 -4.72 7.15
N SER A 21 11.41 -5.95 7.64
CA SER A 21 10.40 -6.22 8.68
C SER A 21 10.76 -5.48 9.96
N VAL A 22 9.81 -4.72 10.51
CA VAL A 22 10.01 -3.92 11.74
C VAL A 22 10.42 -4.83 12.91
N VAL A 23 9.89 -6.05 12.95
CA VAL A 23 10.24 -7.05 13.96
C VAL A 23 11.70 -7.47 13.84
N ASN A 24 12.20 -7.68 12.61
CA ASN A 24 13.60 -8.06 12.38
C ASN A 24 14.57 -6.90 12.64
N LEU A 25 14.17 -5.66 12.32
CA LEU A 25 14.97 -4.47 12.57
C LEU A 25 15.13 -4.17 14.07
N VAL A 26 14.05 -4.33 14.84
CA VAL A 26 14.05 -4.06 16.29
C VAL A 26 14.52 -5.28 17.08
N GLY A 27 14.39 -6.49 16.54
CA GLY A 27 14.76 -7.75 17.20
C GLY A 27 13.84 -8.14 18.35
N ASN A 28 12.71 -7.45 18.55
CA ASN A 28 11.78 -7.71 19.65
C ASN A 28 10.32 -7.76 19.20
N ARG A 29 9.85 -8.98 18.92
CA ARG A 29 8.47 -9.26 18.49
C ARG A 29 7.41 -8.78 19.48
N THR A 30 7.63 -8.97 20.78
CA THR A 30 6.65 -8.60 21.84
C THR A 30 6.51 -7.09 21.93
N ALA A 31 7.62 -6.35 21.90
CA ALA A 31 7.60 -4.89 21.93
C ALA A 31 6.84 -4.32 20.73
N ILE A 32 7.11 -4.80 19.51
CA ILE A 32 6.40 -4.36 18.31
C ILE A 32 4.91 -4.69 18.39
N HIS A 33 4.53 -5.83 18.97
CA HIS A 33 3.12 -6.18 19.15
C HIS A 33 2.41 -5.20 20.10
N ILE A 34 3.01 -4.89 21.26
CA ILE A 34 2.45 -3.94 22.23
C ILE A 34 2.33 -2.55 21.59
N ILE A 35 3.39 -2.06 20.95
CA ILE A 35 3.39 -0.75 20.27
C ILE A 35 2.31 -0.71 19.19
N SER A 36 2.14 -1.79 18.42
CA SER A 36 1.12 -1.87 17.37
C SER A 36 -0.29 -1.69 17.93
N TRP A 37 -0.60 -2.34 19.06
CA TRP A 37 -1.90 -2.22 19.72
C TRP A 37 -2.11 -0.86 20.38
N LEU A 38 -1.07 -0.29 21.00
CA LEU A 38 -1.14 1.05 21.58
C LEU A 38 -1.40 2.12 20.52
N VAL A 39 -0.68 2.08 19.40
CA VAL A 39 -0.88 3.01 18.28
C VAL A 39 -2.25 2.80 17.64
N LEU A 40 -2.72 1.56 17.54
CA LEU A 40 -4.07 1.27 17.04
C LEU A 40 -5.14 1.85 17.97
N ALA A 41 -5.02 1.64 19.29
CA ALA A 41 -5.94 2.19 20.28
C ALA A 41 -5.97 3.72 20.22
N LEU A 42 -4.79 4.36 20.17
CA LEU A 42 -4.66 5.81 20.03
C LEU A 42 -5.27 6.33 18.72
N SER A 43 -5.10 5.58 17.62
CA SER A 43 -5.72 5.93 16.34
C SER A 43 -7.24 5.86 16.44
N ILE A 44 -7.80 4.77 16.97
CA ILE A 44 -9.24 4.60 17.11
C ILE A 44 -9.83 5.69 18.00
N THR A 45 -9.21 6.00 19.14
CA THR A 45 -9.69 7.06 20.02
C THR A 45 -9.66 8.43 19.35
N GLY A 46 -8.58 8.77 18.65
CA GLY A 46 -8.47 10.03 17.91
C GLY A 46 -9.50 10.16 16.79
N HIS A 47 -9.73 9.11 16.01
CA HIS A 47 -10.72 9.12 14.94
C HIS A 47 -12.17 9.15 15.47
N CYS A 48 -12.46 8.45 16.58
CA CYS A 48 -13.75 8.53 17.24
C CYS A 48 -14.00 9.94 17.78
N TRP A 49 -13.01 10.56 18.40
CA TRP A 49 -13.10 11.95 18.89
C TRP A 49 -13.45 12.91 17.74
N VAL A 50 -12.69 12.86 16.65
CA VAL A 50 -12.94 13.71 15.47
C VAL A 50 -14.31 13.39 14.83
N GLY A 51 -14.71 12.12 14.80
CA GLY A 51 -16.01 11.70 14.27
C GLY A 51 -17.20 12.20 15.08
N VAL A 52 -17.06 12.26 16.40
CA VAL A 52 -18.06 12.84 17.32
C VAL A 52 -18.12 14.36 17.14
N GLU A 53 -16.98 15.02 17.07
CA GLU A 53 -16.90 16.48 16.85
C GLU A 53 -17.52 16.89 15.51
N ALA A 54 -17.26 16.12 14.45
CA ALA A 54 -17.85 16.32 13.12
C ALA A 54 -19.33 15.91 13.02
N ASN A 55 -19.91 15.35 14.10
CA ASN A 55 -21.29 14.86 14.17
C ASN A 55 -21.69 13.97 12.97
N SER A 56 -20.76 13.10 12.53
CA SER A 56 -20.91 12.28 11.33
C SER A 56 -20.81 10.78 11.66
N PRO A 57 -21.93 10.11 11.97
CA PRO A 57 -21.93 8.67 12.26
C PRO A 57 -21.50 7.83 11.05
N ARG A 58 -21.75 8.33 9.83
CA ARG A 58 -21.34 7.69 8.57
C ARG A 58 -19.82 7.61 8.46
N ALA A 59 -19.10 8.68 8.84
CA ALA A 59 -17.64 8.69 8.83
C ALA A 59 -17.07 7.65 9.79
N ILE A 60 -17.63 7.55 11.00
CA ILE A 60 -17.22 6.54 12.00
C ILE A 60 -17.45 5.12 11.44
N LEU A 61 -18.61 4.85 10.84
CA LEU A 61 -18.92 3.54 10.26
C LEU A 61 -17.94 3.15 9.15
N LEU A 62 -17.58 4.10 8.27
CA LEU A 62 -16.60 3.89 7.21
C LEU A 62 -15.20 3.61 7.77
N LEU A 63 -14.76 4.33 8.81
CA LEU A 63 -13.47 4.08 9.46
C LEU A 63 -13.43 2.73 10.16
N VAL A 64 -14.50 2.34 10.85
CA VAL A 64 -14.63 1.00 11.44
C VAL A 64 -14.55 -0.06 10.35
N SER A 65 -15.19 0.16 9.20
CA SER A 65 -15.10 -0.74 8.05
C SER A 65 -13.68 -0.84 7.49
N ALA A 66 -12.94 0.28 7.41
CA ALA A 66 -11.53 0.28 6.99
C ALA A 66 -10.62 -0.47 7.97
N TYR A 67 -10.81 -0.29 9.28
CA TYR A 67 -10.08 -1.07 10.29
C TYR A 67 -10.42 -2.56 10.22
N PHE A 68 -11.69 -2.88 9.99
CA PHE A 68 -12.13 -4.26 9.81
C PHE A 68 -11.47 -4.91 8.58
N CYS A 69 -11.45 -4.22 7.42
CA CYS A 69 -10.71 -4.68 6.24
C CYS A 69 -9.23 -4.95 6.54
N SER A 70 -8.58 -4.06 7.29
CA SER A 70 -7.18 -4.21 7.69
C SER A 70 -6.97 -5.37 8.66
N TYR A 71 -7.95 -5.63 9.54
CA TYR A 71 -7.91 -6.75 10.47
C TYR A 71 -8.06 -8.09 9.73
N ILE A 72 -9.11 -8.26 8.92
CA ILE A 72 -9.35 -9.51 8.18
C ILE A 72 -8.27 -9.79 7.13
N TYR A 73 -7.59 -8.75 6.66
CA TYR A 73 -6.44 -8.86 5.75
C TYR A 73 -5.33 -9.74 6.33
N GLN A 74 -4.98 -9.59 7.62
CA GLN A 74 -3.77 -10.20 8.17
C GLN A 74 -3.96 -10.94 9.50
N CYS A 75 -4.97 -10.59 10.30
CA CYS A 75 -5.16 -11.20 11.62
C CYS A 75 -5.78 -12.60 11.51
N PRO A 76 -5.37 -13.56 12.36
CA PRO A 76 -6.11 -14.81 12.53
C PRO A 76 -7.52 -14.55 13.09
N PRO A 77 -8.54 -15.33 12.68
CA PRO A 77 -8.47 -16.56 11.89
C PRO A 77 -8.48 -16.36 10.36
N TYR A 78 -8.82 -15.18 9.85
CA TYR A 78 -9.15 -15.02 8.42
C TYR A 78 -7.93 -14.96 7.50
N ARG A 79 -6.95 -14.10 7.80
CA ARG A 79 -5.71 -13.91 7.01
C ARG A 79 -5.95 -13.85 5.49
N LEU A 80 -6.92 -13.05 5.06
CA LEU A 80 -7.37 -13.04 3.65
C LEU A 80 -6.27 -12.68 2.64
N SER A 81 -5.22 -11.98 3.08
CA SER A 81 -3.99 -11.75 2.28
C SER A 81 -3.36 -13.06 1.78
N TYR A 82 -3.45 -14.14 2.56
CA TYR A 82 -2.90 -15.45 2.19
C TYR A 82 -3.69 -16.15 1.07
N TYR A 83 -4.91 -15.71 0.82
CA TYR A 83 -5.76 -16.22 -0.26
C TYR A 83 -5.77 -15.31 -1.49
N GLY A 84 -4.90 -14.30 -1.54
CA GLY A 84 -4.81 -13.36 -2.66
C GLY A 84 -5.96 -12.33 -2.69
N LEU A 85 -6.60 -12.08 -1.55
CA LEU A 85 -7.63 -11.04 -1.40
C LEU A 85 -7.04 -9.74 -0.83
N GLY A 86 -5.72 -9.60 -0.81
CA GLY A 86 -5.04 -8.43 -0.27
C GLY A 86 -5.37 -7.14 -1.02
N GLU A 87 -5.33 -7.19 -2.35
CA GLU A 87 -5.53 -6.05 -3.23
C GLU A 87 -6.99 -5.55 -3.22
N PRO A 88 -8.03 -6.40 -3.27
CA PRO A 88 -9.41 -5.97 -3.06
C PRO A 88 -9.65 -5.32 -1.69
N LEU A 89 -9.07 -5.87 -0.62
CA LEU A 89 -9.19 -5.31 0.73
C LEU A 89 -8.46 -3.97 0.87
N CYS A 90 -7.28 -3.86 0.25
CA CYS A 90 -6.53 -2.61 0.16
C CYS A 90 -7.32 -1.55 -0.62
N PHE A 91 -7.89 -1.93 -1.77
CA PHE A 91 -8.75 -1.06 -2.57
C PHE A 91 -9.93 -0.54 -1.77
N ALA A 92 -10.70 -1.42 -1.12
CA ALA A 92 -11.88 -1.05 -0.34
C ALA A 92 -11.53 -0.20 0.90
N GLY A 93 -10.48 -0.61 1.63
CA GLY A 93 -10.03 0.06 2.84
C GLY A 93 -9.55 1.49 2.57
N TYR A 94 -8.60 1.66 1.65
CA TYR A 94 -8.01 2.97 1.37
C TYR A 94 -8.87 3.84 0.44
N GLY A 95 -9.53 3.21 -0.53
CA GLY A 95 -10.38 3.91 -1.49
C GLY A 95 -11.68 4.40 -0.85
N PRO A 96 -12.81 3.70 -1.01
CA PRO A 96 -14.11 4.18 -0.58
C PRO A 96 -14.20 4.41 0.94
N PHE A 97 -13.61 3.56 1.78
CA PHE A 97 -13.80 3.69 3.22
C PHE A 97 -13.02 4.87 3.82
N CYS A 98 -11.68 4.85 3.75
CA CYS A 98 -10.88 5.93 4.30
C CYS A 98 -11.11 7.26 3.58
N THR A 99 -11.11 7.29 2.24
CA THR A 99 -11.18 8.56 1.49
C THR A 99 -12.51 9.27 1.73
N VAL A 100 -13.63 8.55 1.68
CA VAL A 100 -14.94 9.15 1.95
C VAL A 100 -15.09 9.52 3.42
N ALA A 101 -14.58 8.71 4.35
CA ALA A 101 -14.63 9.05 5.77
C ALA A 101 -13.90 10.36 6.07
N PHE A 102 -12.66 10.52 5.60
CA PHE A 102 -11.90 11.76 5.82
C PHE A 102 -12.51 12.97 5.12
N TYR A 103 -13.20 12.77 4.00
CA TYR A 103 -14.00 13.82 3.39
C TYR A 103 -15.15 14.24 4.30
N LEU A 104 -15.93 13.29 4.83
CA LEU A 104 -17.05 13.57 5.72
C LEU A 104 -16.60 14.24 7.04
N LEU A 105 -15.42 13.90 7.56
CA LEU A 105 -14.84 14.50 8.76
C LEU A 105 -14.38 15.95 8.58
N GLN A 106 -14.22 16.44 7.34
CA GLN A 106 -13.85 17.83 7.09
C GLN A 106 -15.02 18.81 7.24
N SER A 107 -16.26 18.32 7.37
CA SER A 107 -17.42 19.19 7.57
C SER A 107 -17.60 19.57 9.03
N THR A 108 -17.80 20.86 9.28
CA THR A 108 -18.26 21.38 10.58
C THR A 108 -19.80 21.44 10.65
N SER A 109 -20.51 21.11 9.56
CA SER A 109 -21.97 21.16 9.49
C SER A 109 -22.52 19.90 8.80
N SER A 110 -23.71 19.48 9.23
CA SER A 110 -24.35 18.20 8.92
C SER A 110 -24.30 17.80 7.43
N GLU A 111 -23.94 16.53 7.18
CA GLU A 111 -24.05 15.74 5.94
C GLU A 111 -23.52 16.40 4.64
N LEU A 112 -22.21 16.29 4.41
CA LEU A 112 -21.64 16.54 3.09
C LEU A 112 -22.18 15.52 2.07
N PRO A 113 -22.69 15.96 0.91
CA PRO A 113 -23.14 15.05 -0.12
C PRO A 113 -21.96 14.28 -0.72
N ILE A 114 -22.12 12.98 -0.88
CA ILE A 114 -21.15 12.15 -1.60
C ILE A 114 -21.28 12.47 -3.09
N SER A 115 -20.47 13.41 -3.56
CA SER A 115 -20.40 13.79 -4.97
C SER A 115 -19.65 12.75 -5.80
N SER A 116 -19.94 12.70 -7.10
CA SER A 116 -19.24 11.88 -8.08
C SER A 116 -17.73 12.13 -8.08
N THR A 117 -17.29 13.36 -7.74
CA THR A 117 -15.88 13.72 -7.60
C THR A 117 -15.18 12.92 -6.49
N ILE A 118 -15.82 12.77 -5.31
CA ILE A 118 -15.22 12.06 -4.17
C ILE A 118 -15.19 10.56 -4.44
N VAL A 119 -16.25 10.02 -5.04
CA VAL A 119 -16.29 8.61 -5.46
C VAL A 119 -15.17 8.33 -6.47
N SER A 120 -14.98 9.23 -7.45
CA SER A 120 -13.90 9.15 -8.43
C SER A 120 -12.52 9.20 -7.78
N ALA A 121 -12.31 10.14 -6.86
CA ALA A 121 -11.06 10.24 -6.10
C ALA A 121 -10.80 8.98 -5.25
N ALA A 122 -11.82 8.45 -4.58
CA ALA A 122 -11.74 7.23 -3.78
C ALA A 122 -11.36 6.00 -4.64
N ILE A 123 -11.91 5.88 -5.85
CA ILE A 123 -11.54 4.81 -6.79
C ILE A 123 -10.07 4.95 -7.20
N LEU A 124 -9.60 6.16 -7.51
CA LEU A 124 -8.21 6.41 -7.89
C LEU A 124 -7.23 6.10 -6.74
N VAL A 125 -7.55 6.52 -5.52
CA VAL A 125 -6.77 6.21 -4.32
C VAL A 125 -6.73 4.72 -4.08
N GLY A 126 -7.89 4.04 -4.08
CA GLY A 126 -7.96 2.59 -3.89
C GLY A 126 -7.16 1.82 -4.95
N PHE A 127 -7.28 2.22 -6.23
CA PHE A 127 -6.58 1.56 -7.33
C PHE A 127 -5.07 1.72 -7.22
N THR A 128 -4.58 2.93 -6.93
CA THR A 128 -3.16 3.19 -6.76
C THR A 128 -2.58 2.46 -5.55
N SER A 129 -3.28 2.45 -4.40
CA SER A 129 -2.87 1.70 -3.21
C SER A 129 -2.81 0.19 -3.47
N ALA A 130 -3.80 -0.38 -4.16
CA ALA A 130 -3.81 -1.80 -4.52
C ALA A 130 -2.67 -2.16 -5.50
N LEU A 131 -2.36 -1.28 -6.46
CA LEU A 131 -1.25 -1.48 -7.40
C LEU A 131 0.11 -1.44 -6.70
N ILE A 132 0.29 -0.55 -5.70
CA ILE A 132 1.51 -0.51 -4.88
C ILE A 132 1.67 -1.82 -4.10
N LEU A 133 0.59 -2.30 -3.47
CA LEU A 133 0.60 -3.59 -2.77
C LEU A 133 0.96 -4.74 -3.72
N PHE A 134 0.35 -4.80 -4.90
CA PHE A 134 0.65 -5.81 -5.91
C PHE A 134 2.14 -5.81 -6.33
N CYS A 135 2.71 -4.62 -6.55
CA CYS A 135 4.12 -4.47 -6.90
C CYS A 135 5.06 -4.95 -5.78
N SER A 136 4.64 -4.88 -4.51
CA SER A 136 5.46 -5.34 -3.38
C SER A 136 5.72 -6.85 -3.42
N HIS A 137 4.78 -7.64 -3.97
CA HIS A 137 4.87 -9.11 -4.02
C HIS A 137 5.97 -9.65 -4.94
N PHE A 138 6.48 -8.88 -5.91
CA PHE A 138 7.50 -9.35 -6.86
C PHE A 138 8.78 -9.87 -6.16
N HIS A 139 9.13 -9.33 -4.99
CA HIS A 139 10.34 -9.68 -4.24
C HIS A 139 10.12 -10.78 -3.20
N GLN A 140 8.88 -11.21 -3.00
CA GLN A 140 8.48 -12.09 -1.90
C GLN A 140 7.93 -13.43 -2.37
N ILE A 141 7.81 -13.67 -3.68
CA ILE A 141 7.19 -14.87 -4.26
C ILE A 141 7.74 -16.18 -3.69
N LYS A 142 9.07 -16.30 -3.54
CA LYS A 142 9.71 -17.52 -3.00
C LYS A 142 9.38 -17.74 -1.52
N ASP A 143 9.43 -16.68 -0.72
CA ASP A 143 9.15 -16.73 0.72
C ASP A 143 7.65 -16.96 0.97
N ASP A 144 6.78 -16.24 0.25
CA ASP A 144 5.32 -16.41 0.27
C ASP A 144 4.93 -17.86 -0.05
N LYS A 145 5.51 -18.44 -1.11
CA LYS A 145 5.26 -19.83 -1.50
C LYS A 145 5.73 -20.82 -0.43
N ALA A 146 6.85 -20.56 0.24
CA ALA A 146 7.40 -21.45 1.26
C ALA A 146 6.50 -21.57 2.50
N VAL A 147 5.72 -20.53 2.80
CA VAL A 147 4.77 -20.51 3.93
C VAL A 147 3.32 -20.79 3.52
N GLY A 148 3.09 -21.19 2.27
CA GLY A 148 1.76 -21.50 1.74
C GLY A 148 0.87 -20.27 1.45
N LYS A 149 1.45 -19.06 1.43
CA LYS A 149 0.74 -17.82 1.09
C LYS A 149 0.52 -17.76 -0.42
N ILE A 150 -0.73 -17.78 -0.85
CA ILE A 150 -1.13 -17.80 -2.26
C ILE A 150 -1.34 -16.36 -2.77
N SER A 151 -0.28 -15.55 -2.70
CA SER A 151 -0.33 -14.16 -3.20
C SER A 151 -0.57 -14.12 -4.72
N PRO A 152 -1.08 -13.01 -5.28
CA PRO A 152 -1.42 -12.96 -6.70
C PRO A 152 -0.24 -13.23 -7.63
N LEU A 153 0.97 -12.81 -7.23
CA LEU A 153 2.20 -13.11 -7.97
C LEU A 153 2.61 -14.58 -7.87
N VAL A 154 2.29 -15.27 -6.78
CA VAL A 154 2.47 -16.73 -6.68
C VAL A 154 1.53 -17.47 -7.66
N ARG A 155 0.31 -16.95 -7.88
CA ARG A 155 -0.65 -17.52 -8.85
C ARG A 155 -0.30 -17.22 -10.30
N LEU A 156 0.01 -15.96 -10.60
CA LEU A 156 0.18 -15.47 -11.97
C LEU A 156 1.61 -15.70 -12.50
N GLY A 157 2.59 -15.76 -11.60
CA GLY A 157 4.01 -15.70 -11.95
C GLY A 157 4.48 -14.27 -12.27
N THR A 158 5.80 -14.10 -12.32
CA THR A 158 6.43 -12.78 -12.48
C THR A 158 6.19 -12.16 -13.86
N GLU A 159 6.14 -12.97 -14.91
CA GLU A 159 5.93 -12.48 -16.28
C GLU A 159 4.53 -11.90 -16.46
N ASN A 160 3.49 -12.68 -16.13
CA ASN A 160 2.11 -12.21 -16.21
C ASN A 160 1.84 -11.09 -15.20
N GLY A 161 2.44 -11.16 -14.00
CA GLY A 161 2.42 -10.06 -13.05
C GLY A 161 2.94 -8.75 -13.65
N SER A 162 4.04 -8.78 -14.40
CA SER A 162 4.58 -7.57 -15.05
C SER A 162 3.63 -7.01 -16.11
N LYS A 163 2.92 -7.88 -16.84
CA LYS A 163 1.89 -7.48 -17.81
C LYS A 163 0.70 -6.83 -17.09
N VAL A 164 0.26 -7.39 -15.96
CA VAL A 164 -0.80 -6.81 -15.12
C VAL A 164 -0.42 -5.42 -14.63
N VAL A 165 0.81 -5.20 -14.17
CA VAL A 165 1.28 -3.86 -13.78
C VAL A 165 1.20 -2.89 -14.95
N LYS A 166 1.68 -3.28 -16.13
CA LYS A 166 1.59 -2.44 -17.33
C LYS A 166 0.14 -2.08 -17.67
N THR A 167 -0.76 -3.06 -17.69
CA THR A 167 -2.17 -2.82 -18.00
C THR A 167 -2.86 -1.98 -16.93
N ALA A 168 -2.51 -2.17 -15.65
CA ALA A 168 -3.07 -1.42 -14.54
C ALA A 168 -2.62 0.06 -14.59
N VAL A 169 -1.34 0.32 -14.85
CA VAL A 169 -0.81 1.69 -15.01
C VAL A 169 -1.49 2.39 -16.20
N LEU A 170 -1.59 1.72 -17.35
CA LEU A 170 -2.31 2.27 -18.50
C LEU A 170 -3.79 2.52 -18.20
N GLY A 171 -4.45 1.57 -17.53
CA GLY A 171 -5.83 1.69 -17.09
C GLY A 171 -6.05 2.87 -16.16
N LEU A 172 -5.11 3.14 -15.24
CA LEU A 172 -5.16 4.30 -14.35
C LEU A 172 -5.11 5.62 -15.13
N TYR A 173 -4.21 5.75 -16.11
CA TYR A 173 -4.13 6.95 -16.95
C TYR A 173 -5.41 7.15 -17.76
N TRP A 174 -5.93 6.08 -18.38
CA TRP A 174 -7.20 6.15 -19.11
C TRP A 174 -8.37 6.52 -18.20
N LEU A 175 -8.41 5.98 -16.98
CA LEU A 175 -9.43 6.28 -15.99
C LEU A 175 -9.41 7.77 -15.62
N VAL A 176 -8.24 8.36 -15.33
CA VAL A 176 -8.17 9.80 -15.00
C VAL A 176 -8.57 10.67 -16.18
N ILE A 177 -8.14 10.33 -17.40
CA ILE A 177 -8.55 11.04 -18.62
C ILE A 177 -10.07 10.98 -18.78
N GLY A 178 -10.67 9.78 -18.67
CA GLY A 178 -12.11 9.60 -18.76
C GLY A 178 -12.88 10.43 -17.73
N LEU A 179 -12.45 10.39 -16.46
CA LEU A 179 -13.08 11.13 -15.36
C LEU A 179 -12.94 12.66 -15.48
N GLY A 180 -11.84 13.13 -16.07
CA GLY A 180 -11.66 14.55 -16.37
C GLY A 180 -12.50 15.02 -17.55
N LEU A 181 -12.68 14.18 -18.59
CA LEU A 181 -13.55 14.49 -19.72
C LEU A 181 -15.04 14.53 -19.34
N THR A 182 -15.47 13.68 -18.40
CA THR A 182 -16.84 13.70 -17.85
C THR A 182 -17.08 14.84 -16.84
N GLN A 183 -16.12 15.75 -16.66
CA GLN A 183 -16.15 16.86 -15.68
C GLN A 183 -16.38 16.42 -14.23
N THR A 184 -16.18 15.13 -13.93
CA THR A 184 -16.27 14.62 -12.55
C THR A 184 -15.05 15.00 -11.72
N LEU A 185 -13.89 15.17 -12.36
CA LEU A 185 -12.67 15.69 -11.77
C LEU A 185 -12.27 17.01 -12.44
N PRO A 186 -11.59 17.93 -11.72
CA PRO A 186 -11.07 19.15 -12.32
C PRO A 186 -10.10 18.85 -13.48
N TYR A 187 -10.12 19.67 -14.54
CA TYR A 187 -9.18 19.51 -15.66
C TYR A 187 -7.70 19.56 -15.22
N ALA A 188 -7.40 20.22 -14.10
CA ALA A 188 -6.08 20.20 -13.48
C ALA A 188 -5.58 18.78 -13.20
N CYS A 189 -6.45 17.83 -12.86
CA CYS A 189 -6.08 16.43 -12.64
C CYS A 189 -5.54 15.77 -13.91
N ILE A 190 -6.09 16.10 -15.09
CA ILE A 190 -5.56 15.59 -16.37
C ILE A 190 -4.14 16.12 -16.58
N VAL A 191 -3.92 17.43 -16.38
CA VAL A 191 -2.61 18.06 -16.55
C VAL A 191 -1.57 17.48 -15.58
N LEU A 192 -1.93 17.30 -14.31
CA LEU A 192 -1.05 16.68 -13.33
C LEU A 192 -0.76 15.22 -13.67
N CYS A 193 -1.75 14.47 -14.16
CA CYS A 193 -1.53 13.10 -14.59
C CYS A 193 -0.60 13.02 -15.81
N THR A 194 -0.74 13.89 -16.81
CA THR A 194 0.19 13.89 -17.95
C THR A 194 1.62 14.21 -17.53
N MET A 195 1.82 15.08 -16.54
CA MET A 195 3.14 15.35 -15.96
C MET A 195 3.77 14.12 -15.29
N THR A 196 2.96 13.17 -14.80
CA THR A 196 3.47 11.93 -14.17
C THR A 196 3.75 10.80 -15.17
N LEU A 197 3.38 10.93 -16.45
CA LEU A 197 3.67 9.95 -17.49
C LEU A 197 5.13 9.43 -17.53
N PRO A 198 6.17 10.29 -17.45
CA PRO A 198 7.55 9.79 -17.44
C PRO A 198 7.79 8.84 -16.26
N MET A 199 7.24 9.15 -15.07
CA MET A 199 7.37 8.29 -13.90
C MET A 199 6.63 6.96 -14.10
N GLY A 200 5.39 6.98 -14.61
CA GLY A 200 4.63 5.76 -14.91
C GLY A 200 5.34 4.86 -15.92
N SER A 201 5.89 5.45 -16.99
CA SER A 201 6.67 4.71 -18.00
C SER A 201 7.92 4.06 -17.40
N LEU A 202 8.55 4.73 -16.43
CA LEU A 202 9.75 4.26 -15.78
C LEU A 202 9.43 3.12 -14.81
N VAL A 203 8.34 3.20 -14.04
CA VAL A 203 7.87 2.10 -13.19
C VAL A 203 7.55 0.86 -14.02
N VAL A 204 6.81 1.00 -15.12
CA VAL A 204 6.50 -0.12 -16.02
C VAL A 204 7.78 -0.74 -16.60
N SER A 205 8.69 0.09 -17.11
CA SER A 205 9.96 -0.36 -17.67
C SER A 205 10.82 -1.05 -16.61
N PHE A 206 10.83 -0.54 -15.38
CA PHE A 206 11.56 -1.11 -14.26
C PHE A 206 11.04 -2.50 -13.90
N VAL A 207 9.72 -2.64 -13.74
CA VAL A 207 9.09 -3.93 -13.42
C VAL A 207 9.30 -4.92 -14.56
N GLN A 208 9.11 -4.51 -15.82
CA GLN A 208 9.33 -5.40 -16.96
C GLN A 208 10.78 -5.86 -17.10
N LYS A 209 11.77 -5.02 -16.79
CA LYS A 209 13.19 -5.42 -16.84
C LYS A 209 13.58 -6.30 -15.65
N ASN A 210 13.01 -6.03 -14.47
CA ASN A 210 13.48 -6.61 -13.22
C ASN A 210 12.56 -7.66 -12.59
N HIS A 211 11.42 -8.00 -13.21
CA HIS A 211 10.46 -8.97 -12.66
C HIS A 211 11.04 -10.35 -12.34
N LYS A 212 12.17 -10.74 -12.97
CA LYS A 212 12.85 -12.02 -12.71
C LYS A 212 13.93 -11.93 -11.63
N VAL A 213 14.30 -10.73 -11.23
CA VAL A 213 15.50 -10.48 -10.43
C VAL A 213 15.15 -10.55 -8.94
N GLY A 214 15.95 -11.30 -8.17
CA GLY A 214 15.74 -11.50 -6.73
C GLY A 214 15.95 -10.24 -5.88
N ARG A 215 15.50 -10.31 -4.61
CA ARG A 215 15.47 -9.23 -3.59
C ARG A 215 16.73 -8.36 -3.54
N ASP A 216 17.92 -8.95 -3.65
CA ASP A 216 19.19 -8.22 -3.44
C ASP A 216 19.55 -7.26 -4.59
N THR A 217 19.13 -7.56 -5.82
CA THR A 217 19.50 -6.74 -6.98
C THR A 217 18.55 -5.56 -7.19
N ILE A 218 17.31 -5.63 -6.71
CA ILE A 218 16.34 -4.54 -6.88
C ILE A 218 16.61 -3.39 -5.91
N SER A 219 17.00 -3.67 -4.67
CA SER A 219 17.51 -2.66 -3.74
C SER A 219 18.71 -1.91 -4.33
N PHE A 220 19.61 -2.63 -5.00
CA PHE A 220 20.75 -2.07 -5.72
C PHE A 220 20.32 -1.22 -6.95
N LEU A 221 19.35 -1.69 -7.73
CA LEU A 221 18.86 -1.00 -8.92
C LEU A 221 18.01 0.24 -8.60
N LEU A 222 17.22 0.23 -7.52
CA LEU A 222 16.48 1.41 -7.04
C LEU A 222 17.44 2.48 -6.53
N CYS A 223 18.48 2.08 -5.78
CA CYS A 223 19.54 2.98 -5.34
C CYS A 223 20.31 3.61 -6.52
N LYS A 224 20.48 2.86 -7.62
CA LYS A 224 21.18 3.32 -8.83
C LYS A 224 20.30 4.17 -9.76
N SER A 225 19.00 3.88 -9.84
CA SER A 225 18.09 4.53 -10.80
C SER A 225 17.43 5.81 -10.25
N PHE A 226 17.37 5.97 -8.92
CA PHE A 226 16.70 7.11 -8.28
C PHE A 226 17.55 7.79 -7.19
N PRO A 227 18.72 8.35 -7.52
CA PRO A 227 19.58 9.01 -6.53
C PRO A 227 18.95 10.27 -5.89
N LYS A 228 17.91 10.86 -6.53
CA LYS A 228 17.31 12.15 -6.11
C LYS A 228 15.94 12.06 -5.43
N LEU A 229 15.30 10.88 -5.41
CA LEU A 229 13.96 10.68 -4.81
C LEU A 229 14.00 10.14 -3.38
N VAL A 230 15.20 9.88 -2.87
CA VAL A 230 15.43 9.34 -1.53
C VAL A 230 15.71 10.51 -0.58
N SER A 231 14.70 10.87 0.23
CA SER A 231 14.86 11.85 1.32
C SER A 231 16.05 11.47 2.23
N PRO A 232 16.78 12.44 2.83
CA PRO A 232 17.93 12.18 3.70
C PRO A 232 17.66 11.14 4.81
N SER A 233 16.42 11.03 5.27
CA SER A 233 16.01 10.04 6.28
C SER A 233 16.03 8.58 5.76
N TYR A 234 15.76 8.36 4.47
CA TYR A 234 15.94 7.05 3.82
C TYR A 234 17.42 6.79 3.47
N PHE A 235 18.22 7.85 3.28
CA PHE A 235 19.64 7.73 2.99
C PHE A 235 20.41 7.12 4.17
N ILE A 236 20.02 7.40 5.42
CA ILE A 236 20.64 6.80 6.62
C ILE A 236 20.34 5.29 6.71
N LEU A 237 19.11 4.88 6.38
CA LEU A 237 18.73 3.46 6.34
C LEU A 237 19.46 2.71 5.22
N LEU A 238 19.65 3.35 4.06
CA LEU A 238 20.35 2.77 2.89
C LEU A 238 21.88 2.85 3.00
N ARG A 239 22.44 3.81 3.73
CA ARG A 239 23.89 3.92 3.99
C ARG A 239 24.38 2.77 4.86
N ASN A 240 23.60 2.36 5.86
CA ASN A 240 23.89 1.17 6.66
C ASN A 240 23.83 -0.12 5.82
N VAL A 241 22.97 -0.16 4.80
CA VAL A 241 22.90 -1.27 3.84
C VAL A 241 24.08 -1.23 2.85
N SER A 242 24.50 -0.06 2.39
CA SER A 242 25.68 0.12 1.54
C SER A 242 27.00 -0.20 2.25
N GLU A 243 27.14 0.16 3.53
CA GLU A 243 28.31 -0.21 4.36
C GLU A 243 28.31 -1.72 4.67
N CYS A 244 27.14 -2.34 4.86
CA CYS A 244 27.02 -3.80 4.94
C CYS A 244 27.45 -4.51 3.65
N LEU A 245 27.13 -3.95 2.48
CA LEU A 245 27.50 -4.55 1.19
C LEU A 245 28.97 -4.33 0.81
N SER A 246 29.61 -3.28 1.32
CA SER A 246 31.06 -3.05 1.17
C SER A 246 31.91 -4.10 1.91
N LYS A 247 31.36 -4.79 2.91
CA LYS A 247 32.06 -5.85 3.66
C LYS A 247 32.02 -7.22 2.99
N TYR A 248 31.30 -7.36 1.87
CA TYR A 248 31.14 -8.62 1.13
C TYR A 248 31.74 -8.55 -0.30
N LYS A 249 32.78 -7.74 -0.47
CA LYS A 249 33.66 -7.82 -1.63
C LYS A 249 34.92 -8.60 -1.29
#